data_AF-A0A954YXS8-F1
#
_entry.id   AF-A0A954YXS8-F1
#
_cell.length_a   1.000
_cell.length_b   1.000
_cell.length_c   1.000
_cell.angle_alpha   90.00
_cell.angle_beta   90.00
_cell.angle_gamma   90.00
#
_symmetry.space_group_name_H-M   'P 1'
#
loop_
_entity.id
_entity.type
_entity.pdbx_description
1 polymer ?
#
loop_
_entity_poly.entity_id
_entity_poly.type
_entity_poly.pdbx_seq_one_letter_code
_entity_poly.pdbx_strand_id
1 'polypeptide(L)' 'MTRPKVLVATDFSSDSQLAVQQARAHAQLTGASILIVHVVQGPAADQGEGMLHEGAYADESAPALRRLLDIADAISYTPT' A
#
# COMPACT_ATOMS: atom_id res chain seq x y z
N MET A 1 26.50 7.87 5.41
CA MET A 1 25.90 7.18 4.25
C MET A 1 24.39 7.13 4.46
N THR A 2 23.59 7.53 3.47
CA THR A 2 22.12 7.52 3.55
C THR A 2 21.57 6.13 3.31
N ARG A 3 20.69 5.65 4.19
CA ARG A 3 20.01 4.34 4.05
C ARG A 3 19.11 4.37 2.81
N PRO A 4 19.24 3.44 1.85
CA PRO A 4 18.37 3.40 0.67
C PRO A 4 16.90 3.21 1.06
N LYS A 5 15.99 3.71 0.22
CA LYS A 5 14.53 3.54 0.41
C LYS A 5 13.95 2.79 -0.78
N VAL A 6 13.14 1.76 -0.50
CA VAL A 6 12.39 1.00 -1.49
C VAL A 6 10.93 1.39 -1.38
N LEU A 7 10.32 1.85 -2.47
CA LEU A 7 8.87 2.03 -2.57
C LEU A 7 8.27 0.80 -3.24
N VAL A 8 7.20 0.27 -2.66
CA VAL A 8 6.42 -0.82 -3.27
C VAL A 8 4.93 -0.47 -3.23
N ALA A 9 4.29 -0.53 -4.40
CA ALA A 9 2.86 -0.36 -4.52
C ALA A 9 2.14 -1.70 -4.32
N THR A 10 0.96 -1.67 -3.73
CA THR A 10 0.09 -2.85 -3.60
C THR A 10 -1.35 -2.50 -3.93
N ASP A 11 -2.03 -3.38 -4.65
CA ASP A 11 -3.47 -3.41 -4.86
C ASP A 11 -4.14 -4.62 -4.15
N PHE A 12 -3.37 -5.28 -3.26
CA PHE A 12 -3.74 -6.51 -2.55
C PHE A 12 -3.91 -7.77 -3.40
N SER A 13 -3.51 -7.73 -4.69
CA SER A 13 -3.45 -8.92 -5.53
C SER A 13 -2.35 -9.89 -5.09
N SER A 14 -2.41 -11.13 -5.58
CA SER A 14 -1.32 -12.10 -5.41
C SER A 14 0.01 -11.58 -5.96
N ASP A 15 -0.05 -10.87 -7.08
CA ASP A 15 1.13 -10.39 -7.78
C ASP A 15 1.79 -9.24 -7.02
N SER A 16 0.99 -8.34 -6.44
CA SER A 16 1.52 -7.29 -5.58
C SER A 16 2.07 -7.84 -4.26
N GLN A 17 1.52 -8.94 -3.73
CA GLN A 17 2.09 -9.62 -2.56
C GLN A 17 3.49 -10.16 -2.86
N LEU A 18 3.71 -10.74 -4.04
CA LEU A 18 5.05 -11.18 -4.46
C LEU A 18 6.01 -9.99 -4.57
N ALA A 19 5.56 -8.85 -5.10
CA ALA A 19 6.36 -7.63 -5.16
C ALA A 19 6.77 -7.14 -3.76
N VAL A 20 5.86 -7.18 -2.78
CA VAL A 20 6.17 -6.85 -1.37
C VAL A 20 7.19 -7.82 -0.77
N GLN A 21 7.07 -9.12 -1.04
CA GLN A 21 8.04 -10.11 -0.56
C GLN A 21 9.44 -9.87 -1.14
N GLN A 22 9.53 -9.53 -2.43
CA GLN A 22 10.81 -9.18 -3.07
C GLN A 22 11.39 -7.88 -2.50
N ALA A 23 10.57 -6.87 -2.25
CA ALA A 23 11.00 -5.64 -1.59
C ALA A 23 11.58 -5.91 -0.20
N ARG A 24 10.96 -6.82 0.57
CA ARG A 24 11.49 -7.30 1.87
C ARG A 24 12.85 -7.96 1.72
N ALA A 25 12.99 -8.95 0.83
CA ALA A 25 14.26 -9.64 0.62
C ALA A 25 15.37 -8.66 0.22
N HIS A 26 15.07 -7.72 -0.68
CA HIS A 26 16.01 -6.68 -1.10
C HIS A 26 16.41 -5.75 0.07
N ALA A 27 15.44 -5.34 0.89
CA ALA A 27 15.71 -4.49 2.05
C ALA A 27 16.55 -5.20 3.12
N GLN A 28 16.36 -6.50 3.33
CA GLN A 28 17.19 -7.31 4.24
C GLN A 28 18.65 -7.37 3.77
N LEU A 29 18.89 -7.53 2.47
CA LEU A 29 20.24 -7.61 1.90
C LEU A 29 20.98 -6.27 1.88
N THR A 30 20.25 -5.19 1.60
CA THR A 30 20.83 -3.85 1.40
C THR A 30 20.77 -2.97 2.63
N GLY A 31 20.06 -3.42 3.66
CA GLY A 31 19.68 -2.60 4.79
C GLY A 31 18.77 -1.44 4.38
N ALA A 32 17.99 -1.51 3.30
CA ALA A 32 17.05 -0.45 2.94
C ALA A 32 15.84 -0.39 3.90
N SER A 33 15.15 0.76 3.93
CA SER A 33 13.79 0.84 4.51
C SER A 33 12.73 0.69 3.41
N ILE A 34 11.57 0.14 3.75
CA ILE A 34 10.47 -0.07 2.80
C ILE A 34 9.35 0.93 3.09
N LEU A 35 8.81 1.53 2.03
CA LEU A 35 7.57 2.31 2.02
C LEU A 35 6.54 1.56 1.17
N ILE A 36 5.47 1.09 1.81
CA ILE A 36 4.35 0.42 1.13
C ILE A 36 3.26 1.45 0.84
N VAL A 37 2.74 1.46 -0.39
CA VAL A 37 1.69 2.37 -0.83
C VAL A 37 0.53 1.58 -1.41
N HIS A 38 -0.70 1.89 -0.99
CA HIS A 38 -1.91 1.48 -1.69
C HIS A 38 -2.62 2.72 -2.20
N VAL A 39 -3.02 2.72 -3.48
CA VAL A 39 -3.76 3.81 -4.08
C VAL A 39 -5.24 3.46 -4.01
N VAL A 40 -5.99 4.23 -3.24
CA VAL A 40 -7.45 4.19 -3.26
C VAL A 40 -7.95 5.10 -4.36
N GLN A 41 -8.95 4.65 -5.11
CA GLN A 41 -9.63 5.53 -6.05
C GLN A 41 -10.40 6.57 -5.23
N GLY A 42 -9.92 7.82 -5.29
CA GLY A 42 -10.68 8.95 -4.77
C GLY A 42 -12.00 9.11 -5.53
N PRO A 43 -12.92 9.98 -5.05
CA PRO A 43 -14.10 10.30 -5.83
C PRO A 43 -13.63 10.65 -7.23
N ALA A 44 -14.23 10.02 -8.25
CA ALA A 44 -14.10 10.53 -9.59
C ALA A 44 -14.52 12.00 -9.47
N ALA A 45 -13.57 12.92 -9.60
CA ALA A 45 -13.92 14.27 -9.99
C ALA A 45 -14.54 14.04 -11.36
N ASP A 46 -15.88 13.92 -11.36
CA ASP A 46 -16.66 13.87 -12.57
C ASP A 46 -16.17 15.05 -13.38
N GLN A 47 -15.49 14.78 -14.49
CA GLN A 47 -15.05 15.81 -15.43
C GLN A 47 -16.27 16.33 -16.22
N GLY A 48 -17.48 16.09 -15.72
CA GLY A 48 -18.77 16.49 -16.25
C GLY A 48 -19.58 17.18 -15.17
N GLU A 49 -20.19 18.28 -15.57
CA GLU A 49 -20.90 19.22 -14.71
C GLU A 49 -22.04 18.58 -13.91
N GLY A 50 -22.04 18.81 -12.59
CA GLY A 50 -23.26 18.97 -11.81
C GLY A 50 -23.96 17.71 -11.30
N MET A 51 -23.47 17.13 -10.19
CA MET A 51 -24.31 16.87 -9.01
C MET A 51 -23.45 16.53 -7.79
N LEU A 52 -23.45 17.39 -6.77
CA LEU A 52 -22.83 17.09 -5.48
C LEU A 52 -23.71 16.08 -4.75
N HIS A 53 -23.45 14.79 -4.91
CA HIS A 53 -23.98 13.76 -4.01
C HIS A 53 -23.10 13.71 -2.76
N GLU A 54 -23.44 14.56 -1.80
CA GLU A 54 -22.89 14.51 -0.45
C GLU A 54 -23.47 13.29 0.27
N GLY A 55 -22.69 12.20 0.36
CA GLY A 55 -22.98 11.12 1.32
C GLY A 55 -23.16 9.68 0.81
N ALA A 56 -22.71 9.32 -0.41
CA ALA A 56 -22.82 7.94 -0.89
C ALA A 56 -21.48 7.29 -1.26
N TYR A 57 -20.40 7.66 -0.58
CA TYR A 57 -19.09 7.03 -0.79
C TYR A 57 -18.82 6.04 0.35
N ALA A 58 -18.73 4.75 0.02
CA ALA A 58 -18.16 3.79 0.95
C ALA A 58 -16.70 4.18 1.21
N ASP A 59 -16.34 4.36 2.48
CA ASP A 59 -14.96 4.62 2.87
C ASP A 59 -14.11 3.37 2.65
N GLU A 60 -13.59 3.21 1.43
CA GLU A 60 -12.64 2.14 1.07
C GLU A 60 -11.29 2.30 1.79
N SER A 61 -11.04 3.43 2.46
CA SER A 61 -9.78 3.70 3.16
C SER A 61 -9.63 2.82 4.40
N ALA A 62 -10.70 2.56 5.13
CA ALA A 62 -10.66 1.72 6.33
C ALA A 62 -10.25 0.25 6.04
N PRO A 63 -10.87 -0.49 5.10
CA PRO A 63 -10.44 -1.84 4.76
C PRO A 63 -9.03 -1.86 4.12
N ALA A 64 -8.68 -0.86 3.32
CA ALA A 64 -7.34 -0.73 2.75
C ALA A 64 -6.26 -0.53 3.84
N LEU A 65 -6.52 0.33 4.82
CA LEU A 65 -5.62 0.56 5.95
C LEU A 65 -5.40 -0.73 6.74
N ARG A 66 -6.46 -1.50 7.01
CA ARG A 66 -6.32 -2.77 7.73
C ARG A 66 -5.39 -3.73 7.01
N ARG A 67 -5.56 -3.89 5.69
CA ARG A 67 -4.69 -4.74 4.87
C ARG A 67 -3.25 -4.26 4.83
N LEU A 68 -3.02 -2.95 4.80
CA LEU A 68 -1.66 -2.39 4.87
C LEU A 68 -0.98 -2.73 6.21
N LEU A 69 -1.72 -2.69 7.32
CA LEU A 69 -1.20 -3.10 8.63
C LEU A 69 -0.87 -4.58 8.65
N ASP A 70 -1.74 -5.43 8.12
CA ASP A 70 -1.48 -6.88 8.04
C ASP A 70 -0.21 -7.19 7.21
N ILE A 71 0.02 -6.44 6.12
CA ILE A 71 1.26 -6.54 5.33
C ILE A 71 2.47 -6.05 6.15
N ALA A 72 2.34 -4.90 6.83
CA ALA A 72 3.41 -4.32 7.64
C ALA A 72 3.87 -5.28 8.76
N ASP A 73 2.92 -5.96 9.40
CA ASP A 73 3.20 -6.98 10.41
C ASP A 73 3.94 -8.19 9.79
N ALA A 74 3.47 -8.68 8.64
CA ALA A 74 4.08 -9.80 7.93
C ALA A 74 5.52 -9.52 7.44
N ILE A 75 5.83 -8.27 7.08
CA ILE A 75 7.20 -7.90 6.67
C ILE A 75 8.11 -7.59 7.86
N SER A 76 7.55 -7.14 8.99
CA SER A 76 8.30 -6.87 10.22
C SER A 76 8.62 -8.14 10.99
N TYR A 77 7.85 -9.20 10.78
CA TYR A 77 8.11 -10.52 11.34
C TYR A 77 9.41 -11.13 10.81
N THR A 78 10.39 -11.27 11.70
CA THR A 78 11.57 -12.12 11.50
C THR A 78 11.34 -13.47 12.20
N PRO A 79 11.17 -14.59 11.48
CA PRO A 79 11.18 -15.91 12.11
C PRO A 79 12.54 -16.15 12.78
N THR A 80 12.51 -16.49 14.07
CA THR A 80 13.68 -16.94 14.87
C THR A 80 14.12 -18.34 14.46
#